data_AF-A0A179GMD2-F1
#
_entry.id   AF-A0A179GMD2-F1
#
_cell.length_a   1.000
_cell.length_b   1.000
_cell.length_c   1.000
_cell.angle_alpha   90.00
_cell.angle_beta   90.00
_cell.angle_gamma   90.00
#
_symmetry.space_group_name_H-M   'P 1'
#
loop_
_entity.id
_entity.type
_entity.pdbx_description
1 polymer ?
#
loop_
_entity_poly.entity_id
_entity_poly.type
_entity_poly.pdbx_seq_one_letter_code
_entity_poly.pdbx_strand_id
1 'polypeptide(L)'
;METEILTHVTGRADGAGEGGGTQLLGHSAEASSLDVKCLPIIRGEVVPDRGLLQHDMAQLAFIHGIRHHEDYANLPEVVALCKDGRVPGSAAFTRARHARQIMSNIVPEILALEPSSNSPFPYCIWYPELATEDTYRQLAARYPCLKYQVGRACAVAGYTSLYKELDLLPDVSIAEEARASPKGNGIFEYIMSRPLRYAVLDDYTRTIRHPPLPRASLNDDTALASTLSWRTAPSRSFRKRYYTAYFDITEDGGIGHVDEGSRPNDEFTVSNRWLLYSPLPTDLPQVNKNLLILMAAHQGNVDRYARLKRPQMVENEMMCVVRGIYHSSPFAKWWSSQIQGKGLEKFELASAVHARFIMMNDLSWHTPDIDESFLPYMIWYPVKPWEITLRALFKLEPRMRHQIAHATIACNYQAFYDELKAEPTEALLREASYSWNAHYTADLEARRHEMQATRDYSQEPLDAWDTAAPDWQKEPTTVILFRAVGPDFIDHGNTGGLYQGTQPDVSTVNLFMCCSEEFIRKAELDEYGSIDVINEVEPE
;
A
#
# COMPACT_ATOMS: atom_id res chain seq x y z
N MET A 1 5.29 -13.33 -54.83
CA MET A 1 6.61 -13.85 -54.44
C MET A 1 6.56 -13.98 -52.93
N GLU A 2 5.82 -14.99 -52.51
CA GLU A 2 5.53 -15.32 -51.11
C GLU A 2 6.24 -16.64 -50.86
N THR A 3 6.96 -16.76 -49.74
CA THR A 3 7.37 -18.08 -49.27
C THR A 3 7.42 -18.08 -47.76
N GLU A 4 6.60 -18.96 -47.22
CA GLU A 4 6.54 -19.45 -45.84
C GLU A 4 7.91 -19.88 -45.31
N ILE A 5 8.12 -19.75 -44.00
CA ILE A 5 9.11 -20.58 -43.31
C ILE A 5 8.43 -21.30 -42.13
N LEU A 6 8.52 -22.62 -42.24
CA LEU A 6 8.07 -23.66 -41.34
C LEU A 6 8.73 -23.61 -39.95
N THR A 7 7.93 -24.11 -39.01
CA THR A 7 8.29 -24.80 -37.77
C THR A 7 9.31 -25.92 -37.97
N HIS A 8 10.25 -26.09 -37.01
CA HIS A 8 10.65 -27.44 -36.58
C HIS A 8 11.26 -27.48 -35.18
N VAL A 9 10.57 -28.26 -34.34
CA VAL A 9 10.99 -28.84 -33.07
C VAL A 9 12.10 -29.86 -33.31
N THR A 10 13.14 -29.88 -32.46
CA THR A 10 13.82 -31.12 -32.07
C THR A 10 14.14 -31.09 -30.57
N GLY A 11 13.62 -32.08 -29.85
CA GLY A 11 13.96 -32.34 -28.46
C GLY A 11 15.19 -33.24 -28.34
N ARG A 12 15.84 -33.20 -27.17
CA ARG A 12 16.57 -34.35 -26.64
C ARG A 12 16.63 -34.29 -25.12
N ALA A 13 16.35 -35.45 -24.54
CA ALA A 13 16.13 -35.72 -23.14
C ALA A 13 17.42 -36.15 -22.40
N ASP A 14 17.35 -35.98 -21.08
CA ASP A 14 17.88 -36.80 -19.98
C ASP A 14 19.37 -36.84 -19.66
N GLY A 15 19.64 -36.52 -18.38
CA GLY A 15 20.89 -36.75 -17.67
C GLY A 15 20.79 -36.28 -16.22
N ALA A 16 20.16 -37.10 -15.37
CA ALA A 16 19.93 -36.86 -13.94
C ALA A 16 21.22 -36.75 -13.11
N GLY A 17 21.16 -35.90 -12.08
CA GLY A 17 22.08 -35.86 -10.94
C GLY A 17 21.33 -35.37 -9.71
N GLU A 18 20.88 -36.31 -8.88
CA GLU A 18 20.12 -36.10 -7.65
C GLU A 18 20.95 -35.37 -6.57
N GLY A 19 20.28 -34.50 -5.81
CA GLY A 19 20.81 -34.01 -4.53
C GLY A 19 19.99 -32.86 -3.93
N GLY A 20 19.05 -33.17 -3.03
CA GLY A 20 18.60 -32.22 -1.99
C GLY A 20 17.21 -31.60 -2.12
N GLY A 21 16.19 -32.36 -2.55
CA GLY A 21 14.79 -31.92 -2.46
C GLY A 21 14.16 -32.27 -1.11
N THR A 22 13.89 -31.29 -0.26
CA THR A 22 12.87 -31.43 0.80
C THR A 22 12.23 -30.06 1.06
N GLN A 23 10.89 -30.05 1.12
CA GLN A 23 9.98 -28.94 1.48
C GLN A 23 9.65 -27.84 0.45
N LEU A 24 9.07 -28.18 -0.72
CA LEU A 24 8.26 -27.19 -1.48
C LEU A 24 6.96 -27.74 -2.09
N LEU A 25 6.70 -29.06 -2.05
CA LEU A 25 5.53 -29.66 -2.71
C LEU A 25 4.26 -29.77 -1.83
N GLY A 26 4.34 -29.45 -0.54
CA GLY A 26 3.20 -29.58 0.39
C GLY A 26 2.22 -28.38 0.41
N HIS A 27 2.71 -27.16 0.22
CA HIS A 27 1.91 -25.94 0.44
C HIS A 27 0.91 -25.61 -0.69
N SER A 28 1.13 -26.11 -1.90
CA SER A 28 0.29 -25.79 -3.07
C SER A 28 -1.03 -26.58 -3.08
N ALA A 29 -1.01 -27.87 -2.68
CA ALA A 29 -2.19 -28.74 -2.68
C ALA A 29 -3.18 -28.40 -1.54
N GLU A 30 -2.67 -28.04 -0.36
CA GLU A 30 -3.51 -27.62 0.77
C GLU A 30 -4.19 -26.27 0.55
N ALA A 31 -3.52 -25.32 -0.11
CA ALA A 31 -4.11 -24.03 -0.44
C ALA A 31 -5.32 -24.18 -1.38
N SER A 32 -5.18 -24.97 -2.45
CA SER A 32 -6.27 -25.29 -3.38
C SER A 32 -7.43 -26.03 -2.69
N SER A 33 -7.15 -26.91 -1.74
CA SER A 33 -8.18 -27.61 -0.95
C SER A 33 -8.98 -26.69 -0.03
N LEU A 34 -8.33 -25.71 0.61
CA LEU A 34 -9.00 -24.76 1.52
C LEU A 34 -9.91 -23.79 0.76
N ASP A 35 -9.44 -23.30 -0.39
CA ASP A 35 -10.18 -22.36 -1.23
C ASP A 35 -11.53 -22.98 -1.67
N VAL A 36 -11.52 -24.25 -2.09
CA VAL A 36 -12.74 -25.00 -2.48
C VAL A 36 -13.69 -25.20 -1.29
N LYS A 37 -13.16 -25.48 -0.09
CA LYS A 37 -13.98 -25.68 1.13
C LYS A 37 -14.65 -24.40 1.62
N CYS A 38 -14.11 -23.22 1.30
CA CYS A 38 -14.67 -21.94 1.72
C CYS A 38 -15.91 -21.52 0.92
N LEU A 39 -16.03 -21.94 -0.34
CA LEU A 39 -17.14 -21.52 -1.22
C LEU A 39 -18.54 -21.91 -0.70
N PRO A 40 -18.81 -23.16 -0.25
CA PRO A 40 -20.11 -23.51 0.31
C PRO A 40 -20.42 -22.77 1.61
N ILE A 41 -19.40 -22.39 2.38
CA ILE A 41 -19.56 -21.60 3.62
C ILE A 41 -19.99 -20.17 3.29
N ILE A 42 -19.32 -19.54 2.32
CA ILE A 42 -19.66 -18.20 1.80
C ILE A 42 -21.11 -18.15 1.30
N ARG A 43 -21.57 -19.23 0.67
CA ARG A 43 -22.94 -19.37 0.17
C ARG A 43 -23.97 -19.69 1.25
N GLY A 44 -23.55 -19.89 2.50
CA GLY A 44 -24.45 -20.27 3.59
C GLY A 44 -25.02 -21.69 3.44
N GLU A 45 -24.35 -22.56 2.68
CA GLU A 45 -24.80 -23.94 2.41
C GLU A 45 -24.25 -24.94 3.45
N VAL A 46 -23.07 -24.66 4.02
CA VAL A 46 -22.36 -25.57 4.93
C VAL A 46 -21.85 -24.82 6.16
N VAL A 47 -22.04 -25.42 7.34
CA VAL A 47 -21.44 -24.95 8.60
C VAL A 47 -20.06 -25.59 8.75
N PRO A 48 -18.96 -24.81 8.89
CA PRO A 48 -17.63 -25.36 9.03
C PRO A 48 -17.44 -26.10 10.36
N ASP A 49 -16.64 -27.17 10.33
CA ASP A 49 -16.19 -27.80 11.57
C ASP A 49 -15.11 -26.97 12.29
N ARG A 50 -14.84 -27.31 13.55
CA ARG A 50 -13.87 -26.59 14.39
C ARG A 50 -12.43 -26.68 13.89
N GLY A 51 -12.10 -27.74 13.16
CA GLY A 51 -10.78 -27.93 12.59
C GLY A 51 -10.55 -26.96 11.44
N LEU A 52 -11.55 -26.78 10.59
CA LEU A 52 -11.49 -25.82 9.48
C LEU A 52 -11.40 -24.37 9.97
N LEU A 53 -12.10 -24.03 11.06
CA LEU A 53 -12.05 -22.71 11.69
C LEU A 53 -10.70 -22.34 12.32
N GLN A 54 -9.72 -23.25 12.34
CA GLN A 54 -8.34 -22.88 12.68
C GLN A 54 -7.66 -22.04 11.59
N HIS A 55 -8.23 -22.01 10.37
CA HIS A 55 -7.70 -21.21 9.26
C HIS A 55 -8.45 -19.88 9.11
N ASP A 56 -7.71 -18.77 9.06
CA ASP A 56 -8.28 -17.42 8.95
C ASP A 56 -9.25 -17.28 7.77
N MET A 57 -8.91 -17.81 6.59
CA MET A 57 -9.78 -17.76 5.41
C MET A 57 -11.15 -18.43 5.65
N ALA A 58 -11.20 -19.54 6.41
CA ALA A 58 -12.45 -20.20 6.75
C ALA A 58 -13.25 -19.39 7.79
N GLN A 59 -12.58 -18.71 8.72
CA GLN A 59 -13.24 -17.79 9.66
C GLN A 59 -13.87 -16.62 8.91
N LEU A 60 -13.16 -16.02 7.94
CA LEU A 60 -13.68 -14.93 7.08
C LEU A 60 -14.86 -15.40 6.23
N ALA A 61 -14.74 -16.58 5.59
CA ALA A 61 -15.84 -17.21 4.85
C ALA A 61 -17.08 -17.43 5.73
N PHE A 62 -16.88 -17.85 6.98
CA PHE A 62 -17.96 -18.07 7.94
C PHE A 62 -18.65 -16.78 8.36
N ILE A 63 -17.87 -15.72 8.63
CA ILE A 63 -18.40 -14.37 8.91
C ILE A 63 -19.23 -13.88 7.73
N HIS A 64 -18.71 -14.02 6.51
CA HIS A 64 -19.45 -13.67 5.29
C HIS A 64 -20.78 -14.42 5.22
N GLY A 65 -20.75 -15.75 5.38
CA GLY A 65 -21.96 -16.59 5.36
C GLY A 65 -23.01 -16.13 6.38
N ILE A 66 -22.60 -15.84 7.62
CA ILE A 66 -23.48 -15.32 8.68
C ILE A 66 -24.11 -13.98 8.29
N ARG A 67 -23.32 -13.06 7.71
CA ARG A 67 -23.81 -11.70 7.37
C ARG A 67 -24.75 -11.69 6.17
N HIS A 68 -24.52 -12.56 5.20
CA HIS A 68 -25.22 -12.55 3.93
C HIS A 68 -26.47 -13.45 3.90
N HIS A 69 -26.57 -14.46 4.78
CA HIS A 69 -27.67 -15.43 4.76
C HIS A 69 -28.38 -15.51 6.13
N GLU A 70 -29.61 -14.98 6.20
CA GLU A 70 -30.39 -14.95 7.46
C GLU A 70 -30.70 -16.34 8.02
N ASP A 71 -31.20 -17.26 7.18
CA ASP A 71 -31.53 -18.62 7.61
C ASP A 71 -30.29 -19.35 8.15
N TYR A 72 -29.16 -19.19 7.46
CA TYR A 72 -27.87 -19.74 7.88
C TYR A 72 -27.42 -19.20 9.24
N ALA A 73 -27.54 -17.88 9.47
CA ALA A 73 -27.17 -17.24 10.74
C ALA A 73 -28.00 -17.71 11.95
N ASN A 74 -29.17 -18.29 11.68
CA ASN A 74 -30.10 -18.82 12.69
C ASN A 74 -29.99 -20.34 12.90
N LEU A 75 -29.15 -21.05 12.13
CA LEU A 75 -28.91 -22.48 12.34
C LEU A 75 -28.38 -22.75 13.77
N PRO A 76 -28.88 -23.77 14.49
CA PRO A 76 -28.42 -24.10 15.84
C PRO A 76 -26.91 -24.30 15.95
N GLU A 77 -26.30 -24.92 14.93
CA GLU A 77 -24.86 -25.16 14.84
C GLU A 77 -24.08 -23.83 14.75
N VAL A 78 -24.56 -22.87 13.96
CA VAL A 78 -23.97 -21.53 13.85
C VAL A 78 -24.08 -20.78 15.17
N VAL A 79 -25.27 -20.79 15.79
CA VAL A 79 -25.49 -20.19 17.12
C VAL A 79 -24.55 -20.78 18.17
N ALA A 80 -24.32 -22.09 18.14
CA ALA A 80 -23.42 -22.78 19.04
C ALA A 80 -21.97 -22.36 18.83
N LEU A 81 -21.51 -22.25 17.58
CA LEU A 81 -20.15 -21.79 17.24
C LEU A 81 -19.91 -20.34 17.67
N CYS A 82 -20.89 -19.44 17.47
CA CYS A 82 -20.77 -18.04 17.91
C CYS A 82 -20.55 -17.93 19.42
N LYS A 83 -21.18 -18.81 20.21
CA LYS A 83 -21.11 -18.80 21.68
C LYS A 83 -19.93 -19.59 22.25
N ASP A 84 -19.19 -20.34 21.43
CA ASP A 84 -18.10 -21.19 21.92
C ASP A 84 -16.78 -20.41 21.97
N GLY A 85 -16.45 -19.90 23.15
CA GLY A 85 -15.20 -19.18 23.40
C GLY A 85 -13.91 -19.99 23.19
N ARG A 86 -14.00 -21.31 22.94
CA ARG A 86 -12.84 -22.15 22.56
C ARG A 86 -12.53 -22.08 21.06
N VAL A 87 -13.45 -21.54 20.26
CA VAL A 87 -13.27 -21.40 18.81
C VAL A 87 -12.57 -20.08 18.51
N PRO A 88 -11.44 -20.09 17.77
CA PRO A 88 -10.80 -18.86 17.28
C PRO A 88 -11.80 -18.03 16.48
N GLY A 89 -11.79 -16.70 16.69
CA GLY A 89 -12.72 -15.80 15.98
C GLY A 89 -14.16 -15.79 16.50
N SER A 90 -14.52 -16.56 17.53
CA SER A 90 -15.89 -16.62 18.09
C SER A 90 -16.50 -15.25 18.43
N ALA A 91 -15.69 -14.29 18.90
CA ALA A 91 -16.14 -12.92 19.13
C ALA A 91 -16.58 -12.20 17.84
N ALA A 92 -15.84 -12.40 16.74
CA ALA A 92 -16.20 -11.86 15.42
C ALA A 92 -17.46 -12.55 14.86
N PHE A 93 -17.61 -13.85 15.07
CA PHE A 93 -18.83 -14.59 14.66
C PHE A 93 -20.07 -14.08 15.41
N THR A 94 -19.92 -13.81 16.72
CA THR A 94 -20.99 -13.20 17.52
C THR A 94 -21.37 -11.82 17.00
N ARG A 95 -20.39 -10.94 16.71
CA ARG A 95 -20.65 -9.62 16.11
C ARG A 95 -21.32 -9.73 14.75
N ALA A 96 -20.82 -10.61 13.89
CA ALA A 96 -21.41 -10.87 12.56
C ALA A 96 -22.88 -11.28 12.67
N ARG A 97 -23.19 -12.16 13.63
CA ARG A 97 -24.57 -12.61 13.88
C ARG A 97 -25.44 -11.49 14.45
N HIS A 98 -24.94 -10.68 15.40
CA HIS A 98 -25.66 -9.51 15.90
C HIS A 98 -25.95 -8.51 14.77
N ALA A 99 -24.98 -8.27 13.88
CA ALA A 99 -25.19 -7.43 12.71
C ALA A 99 -26.30 -8.00 11.82
N ARG A 100 -26.27 -9.30 11.50
CA ARG A 100 -27.32 -9.96 10.70
C ARG A 100 -28.71 -9.83 11.33
N GLN A 101 -28.83 -10.03 12.64
CA GLN A 101 -30.09 -9.85 13.35
C GLN A 101 -30.62 -8.42 13.19
N ILE A 102 -29.76 -7.41 13.37
CA ILE A 102 -30.14 -6.00 13.18
C ILE A 102 -30.64 -5.77 11.75
N MET A 103 -29.89 -6.24 10.75
CA MET A 103 -30.25 -6.11 9.32
C MET A 103 -31.57 -6.82 8.98
N SER A 104 -31.92 -7.88 9.71
CA SER A 104 -33.21 -8.57 9.64
C SER A 104 -34.30 -7.97 10.54
N ASN A 105 -34.14 -6.71 10.98
CA ASN A 105 -35.11 -6.00 11.84
C ASN A 105 -35.31 -6.59 13.25
N ILE A 106 -34.29 -7.28 13.77
CA ILE A 106 -34.32 -7.88 15.10
C ILE A 106 -33.25 -7.19 15.97
N VAL A 107 -33.66 -6.54 17.06
CA VAL A 107 -32.73 -5.96 18.04
C VAL A 107 -32.15 -7.09 18.90
N PRO A 108 -30.85 -7.42 18.79
CA PRO A 108 -30.26 -8.54 19.50
C PRO A 108 -30.20 -8.29 21.00
N GLU A 109 -30.27 -9.36 21.78
CA GLU A 109 -29.93 -9.34 23.20
C GLU A 109 -28.42 -9.50 23.36
N ILE A 110 -27.74 -8.37 23.60
CA ILE A 110 -26.29 -8.32 23.75
C ILE A 110 -25.99 -8.35 25.24
N LEU A 111 -25.55 -9.52 25.73
CA LEU A 111 -25.03 -9.64 27.08
C LEU A 111 -23.67 -8.95 27.12
N ALA A 112 -23.61 -7.78 27.77
CA ALA A 112 -22.37 -7.07 28.00
C ALA A 112 -21.49 -7.90 28.95
N LEU A 113 -20.58 -8.70 28.39
CA LEU A 113 -19.49 -9.27 29.17
C LEU A 113 -18.41 -8.21 29.40
N GLU A 114 -17.71 -8.37 30.53
CA GLU A 114 -16.61 -7.56 31.07
C GLU A 114 -15.70 -6.85 30.04
N PRO A 115 -15.08 -5.71 30.42
CA PRO A 115 -14.33 -4.77 29.57
C PRO A 115 -12.98 -5.31 29.07
N SER A 116 -12.95 -6.55 28.58
CA SER A 116 -11.88 -7.03 27.72
C SER A 116 -12.09 -6.45 26.31
N SER A 117 -10.99 -6.34 25.57
CA SER A 117 -10.88 -5.74 24.22
C SER A 117 -11.79 -6.32 23.12
N ASN A 118 -12.71 -7.24 23.45
CA ASN A 118 -13.59 -7.93 22.52
C ASN A 118 -15.06 -7.56 22.77
N SER A 119 -15.40 -6.31 22.49
CA SER A 119 -16.79 -5.83 22.50
C SER A 119 -17.69 -6.76 21.65
N PRO A 120 -18.87 -7.18 22.15
CA PRO A 120 -19.84 -7.98 21.40
C PRO A 120 -20.67 -7.11 20.43
N PHE A 121 -20.45 -5.80 20.41
CA PHE A 121 -21.18 -4.86 19.56
C PHE A 121 -20.60 -4.86 18.14
N PRO A 122 -21.41 -5.10 17.10
CA PRO A 122 -20.96 -4.99 15.72
C PRO A 122 -20.65 -3.54 15.32
N TYR A 123 -19.58 -3.35 14.56
CA TYR A 123 -19.19 -2.03 14.05
C TYR A 123 -19.99 -1.65 12.78
N CYS A 124 -20.07 -2.55 11.79
CA CYS A 124 -20.92 -2.38 10.61
C CYS A 124 -22.24 -3.15 10.76
N ILE A 125 -23.35 -2.41 10.85
CA ILE A 125 -24.71 -2.94 11.10
C ILE A 125 -25.69 -2.77 9.94
N TRP A 126 -25.23 -2.26 8.80
CA TRP A 126 -26.07 -1.79 7.69
C TRP A 126 -25.73 -2.42 6.33
N TYR A 127 -24.83 -3.41 6.31
CA TYR A 127 -24.38 -4.07 5.08
C TYR A 127 -24.36 -5.60 5.26
N PRO A 128 -24.94 -6.39 4.33
CA PRO A 128 -25.39 -5.99 2.98
C PRO A 128 -26.76 -5.31 2.92
N GLU A 129 -27.55 -5.37 3.98
CA GLU A 129 -28.94 -4.91 4.00
C GLU A 129 -29.19 -3.90 5.11
N LEU A 130 -30.14 -2.99 4.88
CA LEU A 130 -30.53 -1.98 5.85
C LEU A 130 -31.70 -2.46 6.71
N ALA A 131 -31.61 -2.24 8.02
CA ALA A 131 -32.76 -2.31 8.91
C ALA A 131 -33.70 -1.10 8.71
N THR A 132 -34.93 -1.21 9.20
CA THR A 132 -35.90 -0.12 9.24
C THR A 132 -35.53 0.96 10.24
N GLU A 133 -36.08 2.16 10.03
CA GLU A 133 -35.89 3.30 10.93
C GLU A 133 -36.32 2.96 12.38
N ASP A 134 -37.41 2.21 12.55
CA ASP A 134 -37.89 1.81 13.89
C ASP A 134 -36.94 0.83 14.59
N THR A 135 -36.35 -0.12 13.86
CA THR A 135 -35.33 -1.02 14.41
C THR A 135 -34.13 -0.22 14.90
N TYR A 136 -33.66 0.73 14.11
CA TYR A 136 -32.53 1.58 14.49
C TYR A 136 -32.85 2.51 15.67
N ARG A 137 -34.08 3.04 15.75
CA ARG A 137 -34.55 3.84 16.91
C ARG A 137 -34.55 3.00 18.18
N GLN A 138 -35.08 1.77 18.12
CA GLN A 138 -35.05 0.83 19.25
C GLN A 138 -33.61 0.44 19.63
N LEU A 139 -32.74 0.20 18.66
CA LEU A 139 -31.34 -0.14 18.87
C LEU A 139 -30.58 0.98 19.59
N ALA A 140 -30.73 2.22 19.13
CA ALA A 140 -30.11 3.40 19.73
C ALA A 140 -30.63 3.69 21.15
N ALA A 141 -31.91 3.40 21.41
CA ALA A 141 -32.51 3.54 22.74
C ALA A 141 -31.99 2.45 23.70
N ARG A 142 -31.90 1.20 23.25
CA ARG A 142 -31.46 0.07 24.07
C ARG A 142 -29.96 0.06 24.31
N TYR A 143 -29.16 0.42 23.31
CA TYR A 143 -27.71 0.44 23.37
C TYR A 143 -27.17 1.81 22.92
N PRO A 144 -27.09 2.80 23.83
CA PRO A 144 -26.60 4.14 23.49
C PRO A 144 -25.17 4.16 22.90
N CYS A 145 -24.35 3.15 23.19
CA CYS A 145 -23.02 2.99 22.61
C CYS A 145 -23.04 2.73 21.09
N LEU A 146 -24.17 2.29 20.52
CA LEU A 146 -24.33 2.03 19.09
C LEU A 146 -24.88 3.23 18.30
N LYS A 147 -25.10 4.39 18.95
CA LYS A 147 -25.71 5.55 18.27
C LYS A 147 -24.94 6.01 17.05
N TYR A 148 -23.60 5.95 17.04
CA TYR A 148 -22.80 6.34 15.89
C TYR A 148 -22.91 5.35 14.72
N GLN A 149 -22.96 4.05 15.00
CA GLN A 149 -23.21 3.01 14.01
C GLN A 149 -24.61 3.18 13.40
N VAL A 150 -25.61 3.49 14.23
CA VAL A 150 -26.96 3.84 13.77
C VAL A 150 -26.93 5.11 12.91
N GLY A 151 -26.18 6.14 13.33
CA GLY A 151 -26.01 7.38 12.57
C GLY A 151 -25.42 7.15 11.18
N ARG A 152 -24.43 6.25 11.06
CA ARG A 152 -23.86 5.87 9.77
C ARG A 152 -24.82 5.03 8.93
N ALA A 153 -25.58 4.13 9.54
CA ALA A 153 -26.66 3.44 8.83
C ALA A 153 -27.72 4.42 8.29
N CYS A 154 -28.05 5.47 9.05
CA CYS A 154 -28.94 6.55 8.58
C CYS A 154 -28.36 7.29 7.37
N ALA A 155 -27.04 7.53 7.35
CA ALA A 155 -26.37 8.16 6.21
C ALA A 155 -26.49 7.32 4.93
N VAL A 156 -26.35 5.99 5.04
CA VAL A 156 -26.58 5.08 3.90
C VAL A 156 -28.05 5.09 3.48
N ALA A 157 -28.98 4.96 4.43
CA ALA A 157 -30.41 4.83 4.16
C ALA A 157 -31.13 6.13 3.75
N GLY A 158 -30.58 7.29 4.11
CA GLY A 158 -31.23 8.59 4.01
C GLY A 158 -32.21 8.91 5.14
N TYR A 159 -32.11 8.24 6.29
CA TYR A 159 -32.99 8.45 7.46
C TYR A 159 -32.63 9.74 8.22
N THR A 160 -32.85 10.89 7.57
CA THR A 160 -32.45 12.21 8.07
C THR A 160 -33.15 12.60 9.37
N SER A 161 -34.42 12.24 9.54
CA SER A 161 -35.18 12.51 10.77
C SER A 161 -34.59 11.77 11.96
N LEU A 162 -34.42 10.44 11.84
CA LEU A 162 -33.77 9.64 12.87
C LEU A 162 -32.35 10.12 13.16
N TYR A 163 -31.55 10.45 12.15
CA TYR A 163 -30.19 10.97 12.37
C TYR A 163 -30.18 12.20 13.29
N LYS A 164 -31.13 13.12 13.11
CA LYS A 164 -31.28 14.31 13.95
C LYS A 164 -31.73 13.96 15.38
N GLU A 165 -32.58 12.94 15.55
CA GLU A 165 -33.01 12.44 16.86
C GLU A 165 -31.86 11.86 17.70
N LEU A 166 -30.82 11.30 17.06
CA LEU A 166 -29.69 10.67 17.76
C LEU A 166 -28.83 11.67 18.55
N ASP A 167 -28.88 12.96 18.17
CA ASP A 167 -28.11 14.07 18.73
C ASP A 167 -26.60 13.78 18.78
N LEU A 168 -26.05 13.35 17.63
CA LEU A 168 -24.64 13.04 17.49
C LEU A 168 -23.80 14.30 17.28
N LEU A 169 -22.54 14.25 17.71
CA LEU A 169 -21.54 15.19 17.20
C LEU A 169 -21.42 15.01 15.67
N PRO A 170 -21.22 16.11 14.92
CA PRO A 170 -21.07 16.09 13.45
C PRO A 170 -19.80 15.35 13.04
N ASP A 171 -19.92 14.04 12.85
CA ASP A 171 -18.84 13.13 12.51
C ASP A 171 -18.52 13.14 11.01
N VAL A 172 -17.23 13.22 10.67
CA VAL A 172 -16.79 13.28 9.26
C VAL A 172 -16.99 11.98 8.52
N SER A 173 -16.89 10.81 9.17
CA SER A 173 -17.11 9.53 8.49
C SER A 173 -18.57 9.32 8.13
N ILE A 174 -19.50 9.76 8.98
CA ILE A 174 -20.93 9.80 8.63
C ILE A 174 -21.17 10.78 7.46
N ALA A 175 -20.49 11.92 7.42
CA ALA A 175 -20.60 12.85 6.29
C ALA A 175 -20.07 12.23 4.98
N GLU A 176 -18.94 11.53 5.02
CA GLU A 176 -18.39 10.84 3.85
C GLU A 176 -19.35 9.76 3.33
N GLU A 177 -19.92 8.95 4.24
CA GLU A 177 -20.94 7.95 3.90
C GLU A 177 -22.20 8.60 3.30
N ALA A 178 -22.67 9.70 3.89
CA ALA A 178 -23.85 10.41 3.44
C ALA A 178 -23.65 11.04 2.05
N ARG A 179 -22.45 11.56 1.76
CA ARG A 179 -22.07 12.08 0.45
C ARG A 179 -22.06 10.99 -0.62
N ALA A 180 -21.60 9.79 -0.27
CA ALA A 180 -21.54 8.66 -1.17
C ALA A 180 -22.91 7.99 -1.42
N SER A 181 -23.88 8.20 -0.53
CA SER A 181 -25.23 7.65 -0.67
C SER A 181 -26.13 8.55 -1.54
N PRO A 182 -26.87 7.98 -2.52
CA PRO A 182 -27.88 8.71 -3.29
C PRO A 182 -28.99 9.35 -2.45
N LYS A 183 -29.20 8.85 -1.22
CA LYS A 183 -30.25 9.33 -0.29
C LYS A 183 -29.69 10.14 0.87
N GLY A 184 -28.37 10.25 1.00
CA GLY A 184 -27.71 10.81 2.18
C GLY A 184 -27.56 12.34 2.18
N ASN A 185 -27.93 13.03 1.09
CA ASN A 185 -27.66 14.48 0.93
C ASN A 185 -28.13 15.34 2.12
N GLY A 186 -29.32 15.06 2.67
CA GLY A 186 -29.85 15.81 3.81
C GLY A 186 -29.01 15.69 5.10
N ILE A 187 -28.37 14.53 5.32
CA ILE A 187 -27.45 14.31 6.44
C ILE A 187 -26.10 14.97 6.14
N PHE A 188 -25.60 14.85 4.92
CA PHE A 188 -24.36 15.48 4.49
C PHE A 188 -24.41 17.01 4.69
N GLU A 189 -25.42 17.69 4.14
CA GLU A 189 -25.60 19.14 4.31
C GLU A 189 -25.75 19.54 5.79
N TYR A 190 -26.46 18.73 6.57
CA TYR A 190 -26.64 18.97 8.00
C TYR A 190 -25.32 18.91 8.78
N ILE A 191 -24.43 17.94 8.48
CA ILE A 191 -23.12 17.84 9.11
C ILE A 191 -22.18 18.94 8.61
N MET A 192 -22.13 19.16 7.30
CA MET A 192 -21.21 20.11 6.67
C MET A 192 -21.53 21.57 6.98
N SER A 193 -22.78 21.90 7.31
CA SER A 193 -23.18 23.23 7.78
C SER A 193 -22.75 23.52 9.23
N ARG A 194 -22.25 22.52 9.98
CA ARG A 194 -21.80 22.74 11.36
C ARG A 194 -20.43 23.44 11.38
N PRO A 195 -20.22 24.42 12.28
CA PRO A 195 -18.96 25.17 12.35
C PRO A 195 -17.78 24.33 12.84
N LEU A 196 -18.07 23.24 13.56
CA LEU A 196 -17.07 22.31 14.09
C LEU A 196 -17.50 20.89 13.78
N ARG A 197 -16.58 20.10 13.22
CA ARG A 197 -16.74 18.69 12.87
C ARG A 197 -15.73 17.84 13.61
N TYR A 198 -16.05 16.57 13.80
CA TYR A 198 -15.29 15.65 14.64
C TYR A 198 -14.93 14.37 13.88
N ALA A 199 -13.80 13.77 14.23
CA ALA A 199 -13.51 12.38 13.90
C ALA A 199 -13.85 11.53 15.13
N VAL A 200 -14.95 10.79 15.03
CA VAL A 200 -15.50 9.95 16.09
C VAL A 200 -15.38 8.49 15.71
N LEU A 201 -15.85 8.10 14.52
CA LEU A 201 -15.68 6.74 14.00
C LEU A 201 -14.24 6.53 13.50
N ASP A 202 -13.70 5.34 13.72
CA ASP A 202 -12.38 4.92 13.23
C ASP A 202 -12.46 3.56 12.54
N ASP A 203 -12.57 3.58 11.21
CA ASP A 203 -12.72 2.39 10.39
C ASP A 203 -11.48 1.51 10.35
N TYR A 204 -10.29 2.09 10.61
CA TYR A 204 -9.05 1.34 10.69
C TYR A 204 -9.00 0.38 11.88
N THR A 205 -9.64 0.78 12.99
CA THR A 205 -9.61 0.02 14.24
C THR A 205 -10.98 -0.56 14.62
N ARG A 206 -12.05 -0.17 13.90
CA ARG A 206 -13.45 -0.51 14.20
C ARG A 206 -13.87 -0.02 15.58
N THR A 207 -13.45 1.20 15.93
CA THR A 207 -13.71 1.77 17.26
C THR A 207 -14.41 3.13 17.18
N ILE A 208 -14.99 3.53 18.31
CA ILE A 208 -15.45 4.90 18.55
C ILE A 208 -14.36 5.59 19.36
N ARG A 209 -13.80 6.69 18.83
CA ARG A 209 -12.74 7.47 19.50
C ARG A 209 -13.29 8.17 20.74
N HIS A 210 -12.61 7.96 21.85
CA HIS A 210 -12.88 8.65 23.10
C HIS A 210 -11.56 9.18 23.71
N PRO A 211 -11.37 10.51 23.80
CA PRO A 211 -12.28 11.57 23.35
C PRO A 211 -12.35 11.71 21.81
N PRO A 212 -13.47 12.21 21.25
CA PRO A 212 -13.55 12.63 19.84
C PRO A 212 -12.49 13.66 19.46
N LEU A 213 -11.96 13.59 18.23
CA LEU A 213 -10.99 14.56 17.73
C LEU A 213 -11.72 15.74 17.05
N PRO A 214 -11.57 16.99 17.56
CA PRO A 214 -12.21 18.15 16.96
C PRO A 214 -11.46 18.61 15.70
N ARG A 215 -12.11 19.49 14.91
CA ARG A 215 -11.56 20.10 13.68
C ARG A 215 -11.19 19.08 12.60
N ALA A 216 -11.96 17.99 12.54
CA ALA A 216 -11.84 17.03 11.46
C ALA A 216 -12.37 17.61 10.15
N SER A 217 -11.84 17.10 9.03
CA SER A 217 -12.25 17.44 7.68
C SER A 217 -12.43 16.15 6.88
N LEU A 218 -13.13 16.21 5.75
CA LEU A 218 -13.27 15.06 4.87
C LEU A 218 -11.88 14.69 4.33
N ASN A 219 -11.47 13.43 4.46
CA ASN A 219 -10.12 12.96 4.16
C ASN A 219 -10.08 11.57 3.51
N ASP A 220 -11.23 11.01 3.10
CA ASP A 220 -11.37 9.70 2.47
C ASP A 220 -10.79 8.56 3.34
N ASP A 221 -11.07 8.64 4.64
CA ASP A 221 -10.67 7.69 5.69
C ASP A 221 -11.83 6.78 6.12
N THR A 222 -12.88 6.70 5.30
CA THR A 222 -14.11 5.97 5.59
C THR A 222 -14.33 4.84 4.59
N ALA A 223 -14.63 3.64 5.10
CA ALA A 223 -15.02 2.48 4.30
C ALA A 223 -16.48 2.62 3.82
N LEU A 224 -16.69 3.26 2.68
CA LEU A 224 -18.02 3.55 2.14
C LEU A 224 -18.79 2.27 1.81
N ALA A 225 -20.12 2.28 1.95
CA ALA A 225 -20.98 1.13 1.62
C ALA A 225 -20.79 0.63 0.17
N SER A 226 -20.52 1.54 -0.78
CA SER A 226 -20.22 1.20 -2.17
C SER A 226 -18.91 0.41 -2.35
N THR A 227 -17.96 0.55 -1.42
CA THR A 227 -16.70 -0.21 -1.45
C THR A 227 -16.82 -1.58 -0.80
N LEU A 228 -17.87 -1.81 0.00
CA LEU A 228 -18.12 -3.09 0.67
C LEU A 228 -18.66 -4.16 -0.27
N SER A 229 -19.29 -3.78 -1.40
CA SER A 229 -19.71 -4.76 -2.41
C SER A 229 -18.52 -5.44 -3.05
N TRP A 230 -17.40 -4.75 -3.20
CA TRP A 230 -16.23 -5.29 -3.88
C TRP A 230 -15.63 -6.48 -3.14
N ARG A 231 -15.86 -7.69 -3.68
CA ARG A 231 -15.42 -8.95 -3.09
C ARG A 231 -14.39 -9.69 -3.95
N THR A 232 -13.66 -10.62 -3.32
CA THR A 232 -12.67 -11.48 -3.98
C THR A 232 -12.85 -12.92 -3.54
N ALA A 233 -12.76 -13.82 -4.52
CA ALA A 233 -12.90 -15.25 -4.32
C ALA A 233 -11.75 -15.82 -3.46
N PRO A 234 -12.00 -16.89 -2.69
CA PRO A 234 -10.96 -17.59 -1.96
C PRO A 234 -9.84 -18.01 -2.91
N SER A 235 -8.65 -17.45 -2.71
CA SER A 235 -7.49 -17.72 -3.55
C SER A 235 -6.19 -17.29 -2.85
N ARG A 236 -5.04 -17.66 -3.42
CA ARG A 236 -3.74 -17.10 -3.01
C ARG A 236 -3.71 -15.57 -3.16
N SER A 237 -4.33 -15.04 -4.21
CA SER A 237 -4.43 -13.60 -4.47
C SER A 237 -5.25 -12.89 -3.41
N PHE A 238 -6.36 -13.50 -2.96
CA PHE A 238 -7.13 -13.00 -1.81
C PHE A 238 -6.27 -12.88 -0.56
N ARG A 239 -5.45 -13.89 -0.24
CA ARG A 239 -4.58 -13.83 0.95
C ARG A 239 -3.62 -12.65 0.86
N LYS A 240 -2.95 -12.45 -0.29
CA LYS A 240 -2.06 -11.28 -0.49
C LYS A 240 -2.81 -9.97 -0.23
N ARG A 241 -4.03 -9.84 -0.77
CA ARG A 241 -4.82 -8.61 -0.65
C ARG A 241 -5.45 -8.39 0.73
N TYR A 242 -5.88 -9.46 1.39
CA TYR A 242 -6.40 -9.40 2.76
C TYR A 242 -5.35 -8.81 3.71
N TYR A 243 -4.09 -9.22 3.57
CA TYR A 243 -3.00 -8.68 4.38
C TYR A 243 -2.62 -7.22 4.05
N THR A 244 -3.10 -6.67 2.93
CA THR A 244 -2.88 -5.27 2.54
C THR A 244 -4.14 -4.40 2.63
N ALA A 245 -5.28 -4.98 3.04
CA ALA A 245 -6.53 -4.25 3.18
C ALA A 245 -6.53 -3.40 4.45
N TYR A 246 -6.66 -2.08 4.29
CA TYR A 246 -6.66 -1.14 5.40
C TYR A 246 -8.04 -0.92 6.05
N PHE A 247 -9.12 -1.43 5.44
CA PHE A 247 -10.47 -1.41 6.02
C PHE A 247 -11.07 -2.83 6.02
N ASP A 248 -11.63 -3.26 7.16
CA ASP A 248 -12.39 -4.50 7.29
C ASP A 248 -13.53 -4.33 8.31
N ILE A 249 -14.41 -3.35 8.03
CA ILE A 249 -15.51 -3.01 8.95
C ILE A 249 -16.59 -4.10 9.05
N THR A 250 -16.62 -5.02 8.09
CA THR A 250 -17.51 -6.20 8.04
C THR A 250 -16.92 -7.44 8.72
N GLU A 251 -15.61 -7.44 8.98
CA GLU A 251 -14.83 -8.53 9.59
C GLU A 251 -14.72 -9.80 8.72
N ASP A 252 -15.04 -9.69 7.43
CA ASP A 252 -14.99 -10.79 6.45
C ASP A 252 -13.83 -10.65 5.47
N GLY A 253 -12.96 -9.63 5.64
CA GLY A 253 -11.78 -9.43 4.83
C GLY A 253 -12.05 -9.12 3.36
N GLY A 254 -13.31 -8.83 2.98
CA GLY A 254 -13.69 -8.65 1.58
C GLY A 254 -13.84 -9.97 0.81
N ILE A 255 -13.96 -11.11 1.48
CA ILE A 255 -14.15 -12.40 0.81
C ILE A 255 -15.52 -12.48 0.14
N GLY A 256 -15.61 -13.18 -1.00
CA GLY A 256 -16.88 -13.44 -1.70
C GLY A 256 -16.80 -14.68 -2.58
N HIS A 257 -17.86 -14.94 -3.35
CA HIS A 257 -17.97 -16.14 -4.17
C HIS A 257 -17.23 -16.04 -5.52
N VAL A 258 -17.00 -14.82 -6.01
CA VAL A 258 -16.30 -14.49 -7.26
C VAL A 258 -15.46 -13.23 -7.07
N ASP A 259 -14.52 -13.01 -7.98
CA ASP A 259 -13.75 -11.76 -8.06
C ASP A 259 -14.58 -10.68 -8.74
N GLU A 260 -14.86 -9.58 -8.03
CA GLU A 260 -15.61 -8.44 -8.59
C GLU A 260 -14.74 -7.46 -9.40
N GLY A 261 -13.64 -7.92 -10.02
CA GLY A 261 -12.78 -7.09 -10.87
C GLY A 261 -12.07 -5.96 -10.12
N SER A 262 -11.86 -4.81 -10.77
CA SER A 262 -11.18 -3.63 -10.19
C SER A 262 -12.10 -2.85 -9.24
N ARG A 263 -11.53 -2.22 -8.20
CA ARG A 263 -12.30 -1.34 -7.29
C ARG A 263 -12.90 -0.17 -8.06
N PRO A 264 -14.17 0.20 -7.78
CA PRO A 264 -14.72 1.47 -8.25
C PRO A 264 -13.89 2.65 -7.70
N ASN A 265 -13.62 3.65 -8.55
CA ASN A 265 -12.96 4.93 -8.22
C ASN A 265 -11.46 4.90 -7.87
N ASP A 266 -10.69 3.92 -8.35
CA ASP A 266 -9.23 3.91 -8.19
C ASP A 266 -8.51 4.88 -9.16
N GLU A 267 -9.22 5.36 -10.18
CA GLU A 267 -8.65 6.17 -11.25
C GLU A 267 -8.86 7.68 -11.06
N PHE A 268 -7.79 8.42 -11.34
CA PHE A 268 -7.78 9.87 -11.50
C PHE A 268 -8.04 10.22 -12.95
N THR A 269 -9.14 10.92 -13.19
CA THR A 269 -9.53 11.46 -14.49
C THR A 269 -9.23 12.96 -14.55
N VAL A 270 -9.56 13.62 -15.66
CA VAL A 270 -9.43 15.09 -15.80
C VAL A 270 -10.06 15.85 -14.63
N SER A 271 -11.19 15.35 -14.10
CA SER A 271 -11.98 16.03 -13.06
C SER A 271 -11.29 16.14 -11.70
N ASN A 272 -10.43 15.18 -11.35
CA ASN A 272 -9.74 15.12 -10.06
C ASN A 272 -8.22 15.29 -10.19
N ARG A 273 -7.69 15.37 -11.42
CA ARG A 273 -6.28 15.63 -11.75
C ARG A 273 -5.66 16.79 -10.99
N TRP A 274 -6.42 17.87 -10.76
CA TRP A 274 -5.94 19.07 -10.05
C TRP A 274 -5.46 18.79 -8.62
N LEU A 275 -5.94 17.71 -7.98
CA LEU A 275 -5.49 17.27 -6.65
C LEU A 275 -4.03 16.80 -6.63
N LEU A 276 -3.44 16.48 -7.78
CA LEU A 276 -2.06 16.01 -7.87
C LEU A 276 -1.05 17.17 -7.82
N TYR A 277 -1.41 18.36 -8.34
CA TYR A 277 -0.48 19.49 -8.45
C TYR A 277 -0.90 20.75 -7.67
N SER A 278 -2.17 20.91 -7.30
CA SER A 278 -2.65 22.07 -6.52
C SER A 278 -2.61 21.79 -5.01
N PRO A 279 -2.62 22.80 -4.11
CA PRO A 279 -2.83 22.57 -2.68
C PRO A 279 -4.10 21.75 -2.43
N LEU A 280 -4.03 20.81 -1.48
CA LEU A 280 -5.19 19.99 -1.15
C LEU A 280 -6.28 20.84 -0.49
N PRO A 281 -7.55 20.74 -0.92
CA PRO A 281 -8.66 21.44 -0.26
C PRO A 281 -8.78 20.97 1.19
N THR A 282 -9.36 21.76 2.10
CA THR A 282 -9.56 21.32 3.50
C THR A 282 -10.40 20.05 3.56
N ASP A 283 -11.51 20.02 2.83
CA ASP A 283 -12.35 18.85 2.65
C ASP A 283 -12.02 18.20 1.32
N LEU A 284 -11.44 16.99 1.35
CA LEU A 284 -11.17 16.24 0.13
C LEU A 284 -12.49 15.87 -0.57
N PRO A 285 -12.57 16.00 -1.91
CA PRO A 285 -13.64 15.37 -2.66
C PRO A 285 -13.58 13.86 -2.50
N GLN A 286 -14.65 13.16 -2.87
CA GLN A 286 -14.63 11.69 -2.87
C GLN A 286 -13.70 11.20 -3.98
N VAL A 287 -12.59 10.58 -3.59
CA VAL A 287 -11.55 10.06 -4.50
C VAL A 287 -10.73 9.03 -3.74
N ASN A 288 -10.32 7.93 -4.38
CA ASN A 288 -9.36 7.04 -3.75
C ASN A 288 -8.02 7.78 -3.58
N LYS A 289 -7.71 8.19 -2.35
CA LYS A 289 -6.51 8.98 -2.06
C LYS A 289 -5.19 8.20 -2.12
N ASN A 290 -5.17 6.91 -2.45
CA ASN A 290 -3.94 6.12 -2.47
C ASN A 290 -2.92 6.71 -3.45
N LEU A 291 -3.33 7.17 -4.64
CA LEU A 291 -2.41 7.83 -5.57
C LEU A 291 -1.84 9.13 -4.98
N LEU A 292 -2.66 9.89 -4.23
CA LEU A 292 -2.19 11.11 -3.55
C LEU A 292 -1.17 10.80 -2.45
N ILE A 293 -1.35 9.69 -1.72
CA ILE A 293 -0.38 9.23 -0.70
C ILE A 293 0.96 8.92 -1.37
N LEU A 294 0.93 8.12 -2.46
CA LEU A 294 2.12 7.71 -3.19
C LEU A 294 2.86 8.91 -3.79
N MET A 295 2.15 9.82 -4.46
CA MET A 295 2.76 11.02 -5.02
C MET A 295 3.34 11.96 -3.95
N ALA A 296 2.66 12.12 -2.81
CA ALA A 296 3.18 12.92 -1.69
C ALA A 296 4.44 12.28 -1.07
N ALA A 297 4.46 10.95 -0.94
CA ALA A 297 5.63 10.20 -0.48
C ALA A 297 6.81 10.34 -1.46
N HIS A 298 6.57 10.08 -2.75
CA HIS A 298 7.56 10.15 -3.83
C HIS A 298 8.23 11.52 -3.91
N GLN A 299 7.44 12.60 -3.81
CA GLN A 299 7.94 13.97 -3.82
C GLN A 299 8.64 14.38 -2.53
N GLY A 300 8.51 13.60 -1.45
CA GLY A 300 9.00 13.98 -0.12
C GLY A 300 8.29 15.21 0.45
N ASN A 301 6.98 15.33 0.20
CA ASN A 301 6.17 16.44 0.69
C ASN A 301 5.61 16.12 2.09
N VAL A 302 6.26 16.66 3.13
CA VAL A 302 5.93 16.39 4.54
C VAL A 302 4.46 16.69 4.85
N ASP A 303 3.97 17.87 4.46
CA ASP A 303 2.62 18.32 4.84
C ASP A 303 1.53 17.50 4.16
N ARG A 304 1.66 17.23 2.85
CA ARG A 304 0.71 16.40 2.11
C ARG A 304 0.74 14.96 2.62
N TYR A 305 1.94 14.38 2.79
CA TYR A 305 2.07 13.00 3.21
C TYR A 305 1.55 12.79 4.63
N ALA A 306 1.90 13.67 5.58
CA ALA A 306 1.44 13.57 6.96
C ALA A 306 -0.08 13.67 7.09
N ARG A 307 -0.73 14.47 6.22
CA ARG A 307 -2.20 14.59 6.16
C ARG A 307 -2.88 13.37 5.54
N LEU A 308 -2.30 12.81 4.48
CA LEU A 308 -2.95 11.78 3.66
C LEU A 308 -2.71 10.35 4.16
N LYS A 309 -1.54 10.10 4.76
CA LYS A 309 -1.08 8.74 5.12
C LYS A 309 -2.11 7.98 5.95
N ARG A 310 -2.20 6.68 5.70
CA ARG A 310 -3.00 5.75 6.49
C ARG A 310 -2.14 5.15 7.63
N PRO A 311 -2.74 4.49 8.64
CA PRO A 311 -1.97 3.81 9.69
C PRO A 311 -1.06 2.69 9.16
N GLN A 312 -1.51 2.00 8.13
CA GLN A 312 -0.73 1.01 7.38
C GLN A 312 -0.37 1.57 6.00
N MET A 313 0.85 1.26 5.54
CA MET A 313 1.30 1.67 4.22
C MET A 313 0.48 0.98 3.13
N VAL A 314 0.11 1.74 2.10
CA VAL A 314 -0.51 1.17 0.89
C VAL A 314 0.54 0.48 0.02
N GLU A 315 0.10 -0.30 -0.96
CA GLU A 315 1.00 -0.94 -1.92
C GLU A 315 1.89 0.11 -2.60
N ASN A 316 3.18 -0.21 -2.77
CA ASN A 316 4.21 0.68 -3.32
C ASN A 316 4.52 1.96 -2.52
N GLU A 317 3.94 2.16 -1.34
CA GLU A 317 4.21 3.35 -0.53
C GLU A 317 5.65 3.36 0.01
N MET A 318 6.18 2.21 0.43
CA MET A 318 7.54 2.10 0.97
C MET A 318 8.60 2.63 -0.01
N MET A 319 8.57 2.19 -1.27
CA MET A 319 9.52 2.64 -2.30
C MET A 319 9.38 4.15 -2.59
N CYS A 320 8.15 4.67 -2.60
CA CYS A 320 7.89 6.10 -2.75
C CYS A 320 8.47 6.91 -1.59
N VAL A 321 8.30 6.42 -0.36
CA VAL A 321 8.87 7.03 0.85
C VAL A 321 10.39 7.03 0.79
N VAL A 322 11.01 5.90 0.47
CA VAL A 322 12.47 5.78 0.33
C VAL A 322 12.96 6.82 -0.67
N ARG A 323 12.41 6.85 -1.89
CA ARG A 323 12.76 7.86 -2.90
C ARG A 323 12.56 9.28 -2.38
N GLY A 324 11.43 9.56 -1.72
CA GLY A 324 11.16 10.88 -1.12
C GLY A 324 12.22 11.31 -0.09
N ILE A 325 12.71 10.38 0.73
CA ILE A 325 13.77 10.62 1.72
C ILE A 325 15.08 10.99 1.01
N TYR A 326 15.45 10.26 -0.05
CA TYR A 326 16.64 10.55 -0.85
C TYR A 326 16.60 11.97 -1.45
N HIS A 327 15.41 12.47 -1.82
CA HIS A 327 15.26 13.73 -2.56
C HIS A 327 14.90 14.95 -1.68
N SER A 328 14.41 14.76 -0.46
CA SER A 328 13.93 15.87 0.40
C SER A 328 14.54 15.82 1.80
N SER A 329 15.43 16.77 2.12
CA SER A 329 16.04 16.86 3.46
C SER A 329 15.02 17.07 4.59
N PRO A 330 13.98 17.93 4.45
CA PRO A 330 12.93 18.04 5.46
C PRO A 330 12.19 16.71 5.68
N PHE A 331 11.90 15.97 4.61
CA PHE A 331 11.22 14.68 4.69
C PHE A 331 12.09 13.60 5.35
N ALA A 332 13.37 13.54 5.00
CA ALA A 332 14.35 12.69 5.66
C ALA A 332 14.44 13.01 7.16
N LYS A 333 14.50 14.29 7.52
CA LYS A 333 14.53 14.71 8.94
C LYS A 333 13.24 14.34 9.67
N TRP A 334 12.08 14.52 9.04
CA TRP A 334 10.81 14.10 9.63
C TRP A 334 10.75 12.59 9.84
N TRP A 335 11.13 11.79 8.83
CA TRP A 335 11.18 10.32 8.94
C TRP A 335 12.18 9.84 9.98
N SER A 336 13.32 10.53 10.13
CA SER A 336 14.30 10.26 11.18
C SER A 336 13.67 10.24 12.57
N SER A 337 12.68 11.11 12.84
CA SER A 337 11.94 11.10 14.11
C SER A 337 10.80 10.07 14.15
N GLN A 338 10.30 9.63 12.99
CA GLN A 338 9.23 8.62 12.92
C GLN A 338 9.74 7.19 13.18
N ILE A 339 11.03 6.94 12.92
CA ILE A 339 11.67 5.61 13.05
C ILE A 339 12.46 5.44 14.35
N GLN A 340 12.80 6.52 15.06
CA GLN A 340 13.46 6.42 16.37
C GLN A 340 12.67 5.52 17.34
N GLY A 341 13.35 4.54 17.93
CA GLY A 341 12.76 3.61 18.90
C GLY A 341 11.89 2.50 18.31
N LYS A 342 11.78 2.39 16.98
CA LYS A 342 11.11 1.28 16.29
C LYS A 342 12.20 0.38 15.72
N GLY A 343 12.18 -0.92 16.03
CA GLY A 343 13.27 -1.88 15.79
C GLY A 343 13.59 -2.18 14.32
N LEU A 344 14.18 -3.35 14.05
CA LEU A 344 14.68 -3.82 12.75
C LEU A 344 13.67 -3.82 11.59
N GLU A 345 12.37 -3.62 11.84
CA GLU A 345 11.28 -3.67 10.85
C GLU A 345 11.28 -2.52 9.82
N LYS A 346 12.23 -1.58 9.88
CA LYS A 346 12.32 -0.41 8.98
C LYS A 346 13.75 -0.08 8.56
N PHE A 347 14.57 -1.10 8.31
CA PHE A 347 15.97 -0.89 7.96
C PHE A 347 16.14 -0.11 6.65
N GLU A 348 15.25 -0.30 5.65
CA GLU A 348 15.29 0.43 4.38
C GLU A 348 15.12 1.94 4.59
N LEU A 349 14.17 2.33 5.46
CA LEU A 349 13.92 3.74 5.78
C LEU A 349 15.08 4.34 6.56
N ALA A 350 15.62 3.61 7.53
CA ALA A 350 16.76 4.07 8.31
C ALA A 350 18.01 4.22 7.44
N SER A 351 18.25 3.27 6.54
CA SER A 351 19.34 3.34 5.56
C SER A 351 19.17 4.53 4.61
N ALA A 352 17.96 4.78 4.09
CA ALA A 352 17.68 5.95 3.25
C ALA A 352 17.89 7.28 3.99
N VAL A 353 17.50 7.37 5.28
CA VAL A 353 17.75 8.57 6.10
C VAL A 353 19.25 8.76 6.32
N HIS A 354 19.97 7.69 6.64
CA HIS A 354 21.42 7.73 6.81
C HIS A 354 22.13 8.18 5.53
N ALA A 355 21.71 7.66 4.37
CA ALA A 355 22.19 8.09 3.06
C ALA A 355 22.02 9.59 2.87
N ARG A 356 20.80 10.10 3.10
CA ARG A 356 20.48 11.52 2.93
C ARG A 356 21.31 12.41 3.86
N PHE A 357 21.59 11.98 5.08
CA PHE A 357 22.42 12.75 6.01
C PHE A 357 23.90 12.76 5.61
N ILE A 358 24.44 11.64 5.13
CA ILE A 358 25.79 11.59 4.53
C ILE A 358 25.89 12.59 3.37
N MET A 359 24.93 12.58 2.44
CA MET A 359 24.84 13.53 1.33
C MET A 359 24.76 15.00 1.80
N MET A 360 24.28 15.23 3.02
CA MET A 360 24.22 16.55 3.66
C MET A 360 25.43 16.87 4.53
N ASN A 361 26.49 16.08 4.43
CA ASN A 361 27.72 16.23 5.20
C ASN A 361 27.53 16.07 6.71
N ASP A 362 26.47 15.38 7.13
CA ASP A 362 26.16 15.10 8.52
C ASP A 362 26.43 13.62 8.84
N LEU A 363 27.44 13.37 9.68
CA LEU A 363 27.82 12.04 10.15
C LEU A 363 27.35 11.79 11.60
N SER A 364 26.56 12.69 12.19
CA SER A 364 26.11 12.56 13.60
C SER A 364 25.17 11.38 13.85
N TRP A 365 24.58 10.84 12.79
CA TRP A 365 23.76 9.62 12.82
C TRP A 365 24.56 8.33 12.81
N HIS A 366 25.85 8.42 12.53
CA HIS A 366 26.73 7.26 12.51
C HIS A 366 27.10 6.87 13.95
N THR A 367 26.87 5.61 14.31
CA THR A 367 27.23 5.06 15.63
C THR A 367 28.16 3.86 15.44
N PRO A 368 29.12 3.61 16.35
CA PRO A 368 30.09 2.51 16.19
C PRO A 368 29.46 1.13 16.06
N ASP A 369 28.28 0.93 16.66
CA ASP A 369 27.56 -0.35 16.69
C ASP A 369 26.47 -0.44 15.62
N ILE A 370 26.55 0.38 14.56
CA ILE A 370 25.57 0.33 13.48
C ILE A 370 25.63 -1.02 12.75
N ASP A 371 24.48 -1.67 12.64
CA ASP A 371 24.35 -2.93 11.92
C ASP A 371 24.52 -2.71 10.41
N GLU A 372 25.11 -3.69 9.73
CA GLU A 372 25.48 -3.59 8.32
C GLU A 372 24.27 -3.37 7.40
N SER A 373 23.09 -3.89 7.78
CA SER A 373 21.84 -3.68 7.03
C SER A 373 21.39 -2.22 6.98
N PHE A 374 21.91 -1.36 7.86
CA PHE A 374 21.62 0.07 7.89
C PHE A 374 22.63 0.92 7.11
N LEU A 375 23.72 0.32 6.59
CA LEU A 375 24.72 1.03 5.82
C LEU A 375 24.20 1.27 4.40
N PRO A 376 24.02 2.54 3.97
CA PRO A 376 23.47 2.84 2.66
C PRO A 376 24.49 2.64 1.55
N TYR A 377 24.02 2.14 0.40
CA TYR A 377 24.86 2.05 -0.80
C TYR A 377 24.92 3.39 -1.55
N MET A 378 23.76 3.93 -1.94
CA MET A 378 23.64 5.18 -2.67
C MET A 378 23.88 6.37 -1.74
N ILE A 379 25.04 7.01 -1.79
CA ILE A 379 25.40 8.13 -0.89
C ILE A 379 25.81 9.41 -1.63
N TRP A 380 25.55 9.49 -2.94
CA TRP A 380 25.97 10.62 -3.80
C TRP A 380 24.87 11.20 -4.70
N TYR A 381 23.71 10.55 -4.82
CA TYR A 381 22.59 11.01 -5.64
C TYR A 381 21.31 11.19 -4.79
N PRO A 382 20.53 12.27 -4.97
CA PRO A 382 20.70 13.35 -5.95
C PRO A 382 21.65 14.48 -5.50
N VAL A 383 22.28 14.35 -4.32
CA VAL A 383 23.12 15.40 -3.75
C VAL A 383 24.52 14.89 -3.45
N LYS A 384 25.50 15.66 -3.93
CA LYS A 384 26.93 15.38 -3.82
C LYS A 384 27.46 15.65 -2.40
N PRO A 385 27.93 14.64 -1.63
CA PRO A 385 28.67 14.88 -0.40
C PRO A 385 30.04 15.50 -0.71
N TRP A 386 30.62 16.21 0.24
CA TRP A 386 31.98 16.75 0.12
C TRP A 386 33.03 15.66 0.34
N GLU A 387 34.16 15.78 -0.34
CA GLU A 387 35.29 14.84 -0.20
C GLU A 387 35.74 14.68 1.26
N ILE A 388 35.80 15.79 2.03
CA ILE A 388 36.17 15.75 3.45
C ILE A 388 35.20 14.90 4.29
N THR A 389 33.91 14.92 3.95
CA THR A 389 32.90 14.08 4.60
C THR A 389 33.14 12.62 4.27
N LEU A 390 33.37 12.28 3.00
CA LEU A 390 33.65 10.91 2.58
C LEU A 390 34.94 10.38 3.24
N ARG A 391 35.97 11.22 3.38
CA ARG A 391 37.20 10.90 4.11
C ARG A 391 36.94 10.64 5.59
N ALA A 392 36.09 11.45 6.22
CA ALA A 392 35.70 11.26 7.61
C ALA A 392 34.86 9.98 7.77
N LEU A 393 33.91 9.74 6.86
CA LEU A 393 33.09 8.53 6.83
C LEU A 393 33.96 7.28 6.68
N PHE A 394 34.97 7.27 5.80
CA PHE A 394 35.87 6.12 5.65
C PHE A 394 36.67 5.81 6.93
N LYS A 395 37.03 6.84 7.71
CA LYS A 395 37.70 6.66 9.00
C LYS A 395 36.76 6.10 10.07
N LEU A 396 35.50 6.52 10.05
CA LEU A 396 34.48 6.08 11.00
C LEU A 396 33.96 4.67 10.66
N GLU A 397 33.76 4.39 9.38
CA GLU A 397 33.16 3.17 8.86
C GLU A 397 33.93 2.61 7.65
N PRO A 398 35.02 1.87 7.90
CA PRO A 398 35.81 1.26 6.82
C PRO A 398 35.04 0.21 6.00
N ARG A 399 33.94 -0.36 6.52
CA ARG A 399 33.10 -1.32 5.78
C ARG A 399 32.46 -0.68 4.55
N MET A 400 32.22 0.63 4.58
CA MET A 400 31.65 1.38 3.45
C MET A 400 32.66 1.73 2.34
N ARG A 401 33.86 1.14 2.34
CA ARG A 401 34.93 1.48 1.36
C ARG A 401 34.43 1.46 -0.08
N HIS A 402 33.63 0.47 -0.45
CA HIS A 402 33.18 0.30 -1.82
C HIS A 402 32.18 1.39 -2.24
N GLN A 403 31.21 1.67 -1.37
CA GLN A 403 30.21 2.73 -1.51
C GLN A 403 30.89 4.10 -1.62
N ILE A 404 31.91 4.33 -0.79
CA ILE A 404 32.70 5.57 -0.80
C ILE A 404 33.52 5.67 -2.10
N ALA A 405 34.12 4.58 -2.58
CA ALA A 405 34.84 4.58 -3.85
C ALA A 405 33.90 4.92 -5.02
N HIS A 406 32.70 4.34 -5.04
CA HIS A 406 31.68 4.66 -6.03
C HIS A 406 31.31 6.14 -5.98
N ALA A 407 31.04 6.66 -4.79
CA ALA A 407 30.77 8.08 -4.58
C ALA A 407 31.92 8.96 -5.08
N THR A 408 33.20 8.57 -4.86
CA THR A 408 34.35 9.35 -5.35
C THR A 408 34.45 9.39 -6.87
N ILE A 409 34.11 8.31 -7.58
CA ILE A 409 34.07 8.30 -9.05
C ILE A 409 32.94 9.22 -9.53
N ALA A 410 31.72 9.01 -9.04
CA ALA A 410 30.54 9.81 -9.39
C ALA A 410 30.73 11.31 -9.10
N CYS A 411 31.45 11.61 -8.01
CA CYS A 411 31.76 12.98 -7.58
C CYS A 411 33.02 13.56 -8.21
N ASN A 412 33.78 12.78 -8.98
CA ASN A 412 35.09 13.11 -9.54
C ASN A 412 36.13 13.58 -8.50
N TYR A 413 36.35 12.78 -7.45
CA TYR A 413 37.33 13.01 -6.38
C TYR A 413 38.55 12.08 -6.52
N GLN A 414 39.35 12.30 -7.57
CA GLN A 414 40.43 11.40 -7.98
C GLN A 414 41.46 11.13 -6.88
N ALA A 415 41.95 12.17 -6.20
CA ALA A 415 42.97 12.02 -5.17
C ALA A 415 42.51 11.07 -4.05
N PHE A 416 41.25 11.18 -3.61
CA PHE A 416 40.73 10.30 -2.58
C PHE A 416 40.43 8.89 -3.10
N TYR A 417 39.93 8.78 -4.34
CA TYR A 417 39.77 7.49 -5.02
C TYR A 417 41.08 6.68 -5.03
N ASP A 418 42.20 7.32 -5.40
CA ASP A 418 43.53 6.68 -5.45
C ASP A 418 43.99 6.20 -4.06
N GLU A 419 43.61 6.91 -3.00
CA GLU A 419 43.92 6.54 -1.61
C GLU A 419 43.10 5.35 -1.09
N LEU A 420 41.84 5.21 -1.53
CA LEU A 420 40.91 4.18 -1.04
C LEU A 420 41.35 2.77 -1.40
N LYS A 421 41.98 2.61 -2.58
CA LYS A 421 42.41 1.31 -3.14
C LYS A 421 41.31 0.25 -3.06
N ALA A 422 40.07 0.64 -3.37
CA ALA A 422 38.93 -0.28 -3.36
C ALA A 422 39.10 -1.35 -4.45
N GLU A 423 38.67 -2.59 -4.18
CA GLU A 423 38.71 -3.66 -5.17
C GLU A 423 37.89 -3.28 -6.41
N PRO A 424 38.40 -3.50 -7.64
CA PRO A 424 37.63 -3.28 -8.86
C PRO A 424 36.40 -4.20 -8.89
N THR A 425 35.23 -3.63 -9.14
CA THR A 425 33.97 -4.35 -9.38
C THR A 425 33.33 -3.85 -10.66
N GLU A 426 32.38 -4.62 -11.19
CA GLU A 426 31.62 -4.22 -12.36
C GLU A 426 30.86 -2.90 -12.14
N ALA A 427 30.32 -2.68 -10.93
CA ALA A 427 29.61 -1.43 -10.60
C ALA A 427 30.54 -0.19 -10.68
N LEU A 428 31.77 -0.29 -10.16
CA LEU A 428 32.74 0.82 -10.24
C LEU A 428 33.20 1.07 -11.68
N LEU A 429 33.43 0.01 -12.46
CA LEU A 429 33.81 0.11 -13.87
C LEU A 429 32.70 0.76 -14.70
N ARG A 430 31.45 0.36 -14.44
CA ARG A 430 30.29 0.96 -15.08
C ARG A 430 30.21 2.45 -14.77
N GLU A 431 30.26 2.86 -13.50
CA GLU A 431 30.26 4.29 -13.14
C GLU A 431 31.43 5.06 -13.78
N ALA A 432 32.64 4.47 -13.76
CA ALA A 432 33.83 5.06 -14.36
C ALA A 432 33.69 5.26 -15.88
N SER A 433 33.02 4.34 -16.59
CA SER A 433 32.81 4.44 -18.05
C SER A 433 31.99 5.67 -18.48
N TYR A 434 31.15 6.22 -17.59
CA TYR A 434 30.41 7.46 -17.83
C TYR A 434 31.13 8.71 -17.31
N SER A 435 32.17 8.54 -16.48
CA SER A 435 32.97 9.66 -15.99
C SER A 435 33.79 10.27 -17.14
N TRP A 436 33.86 11.60 -17.16
CA TRP A 436 34.69 12.32 -18.14
C TRP A 436 36.19 12.23 -17.80
N ASN A 437 36.51 11.81 -16.58
CA ASN A 437 37.87 11.53 -16.16
C ASN A 437 38.24 10.09 -16.49
N ALA A 438 39.04 9.91 -17.54
CA ALA A 438 39.49 8.61 -18.04
C ALA A 438 40.41 7.85 -17.07
N HIS A 439 40.93 8.53 -16.03
CA HIS A 439 41.78 7.91 -15.00
C HIS A 439 41.09 6.74 -14.31
N TYR A 440 39.82 6.88 -13.92
CA TYR A 440 39.11 5.84 -13.18
C TYR A 440 38.97 4.55 -13.99
N THR A 441 38.55 4.66 -15.25
CA THR A 441 38.38 3.50 -16.14
C THR A 441 39.71 2.81 -16.38
N ALA A 442 40.75 3.57 -16.73
CA ALA A 442 42.08 3.02 -17.01
C ALA A 442 42.69 2.33 -15.78
N ASP A 443 42.55 2.92 -14.59
CA ASP A 443 43.05 2.32 -13.34
C ASP A 443 42.28 1.04 -12.96
N LEU A 444 40.95 1.06 -13.02
CA LEU A 444 40.13 -0.12 -12.68
C LEU A 444 40.38 -1.29 -13.63
N GLU A 445 40.51 -1.03 -14.95
CA GLU A 445 40.83 -2.06 -15.94
C GLU A 445 42.22 -2.64 -15.71
N ALA A 446 43.23 -1.80 -15.45
CA ALA A 446 44.58 -2.25 -15.16
C ALA A 446 44.61 -3.15 -13.92
N ARG A 447 43.98 -2.73 -12.82
CA ARG A 447 43.92 -3.52 -11.57
C ARG A 447 43.10 -4.81 -11.74
N ARG A 448 42.02 -4.79 -12.54
CA ARG A 448 41.25 -6.01 -12.85
C ARG A 448 42.09 -7.01 -13.63
N HIS A 449 42.87 -6.56 -14.62
CA HIS A 449 43.79 -7.43 -15.37
C HIS A 449 44.87 -8.05 -14.49
N GLU A 450 45.42 -7.31 -13.52
CA GLU A 450 46.38 -7.86 -12.55
C GLU A 450 45.74 -8.93 -11.64
N MET A 451 44.45 -8.78 -11.30
CA MET A 451 43.73 -9.68 -10.39
C MET A 451 43.11 -10.91 -11.08
N GLN A 452 42.91 -10.89 -12.40
CA GLN A 452 42.39 -12.01 -13.22
C GLN A 452 43.23 -13.29 -13.13
N ALA A 453 44.49 -13.20 -12.69
CA ALA A 453 45.33 -14.38 -12.42
C ALA A 453 44.89 -15.18 -11.16
N THR A 454 44.03 -14.61 -10.31
CA THR A 454 43.68 -15.15 -8.98
C THR A 454 42.19 -15.22 -8.68
N ARG A 455 41.31 -14.59 -9.49
CA ARG A 455 39.87 -14.51 -9.23
C ARG A 455 39.07 -14.63 -10.53
N ASP A 456 38.03 -15.47 -10.50
CA ASP A 456 37.09 -15.63 -11.62
C ASP A 456 35.96 -14.60 -11.49
N TYR A 457 35.99 -13.59 -12.37
CA TYR A 457 34.99 -12.53 -12.42
C TYR A 457 33.67 -12.98 -13.08
N SER A 458 33.60 -14.17 -13.68
CA SER A 458 32.36 -14.72 -14.24
C SER A 458 31.41 -15.30 -13.18
N GLN A 459 31.91 -15.43 -11.95
CA GLN A 459 31.19 -15.90 -10.76
C GLN A 459 30.90 -14.76 -9.77
N GLU A 460 31.28 -13.51 -10.08
CA GLU A 460 30.80 -12.39 -9.27
C GLU A 460 29.27 -12.40 -9.36
N PRO A 461 28.57 -12.46 -8.22
CA PRO A 461 27.14 -12.20 -8.25
C PRO A 461 26.97 -10.93 -9.06
N LEU A 462 26.06 -10.95 -10.04
CA LEU A 462 25.40 -9.72 -10.42
C LEU A 462 24.79 -9.22 -9.11
N ASP A 463 25.55 -8.43 -8.35
CA ASP A 463 25.11 -7.93 -7.08
C ASP A 463 23.75 -7.28 -7.36
N ALA A 464 22.83 -7.37 -6.41
CA ALA A 464 21.53 -6.70 -6.50
C ALA A 464 21.64 -5.16 -6.71
N TRP A 465 22.87 -4.64 -6.84
CA TRP A 465 23.33 -3.26 -6.87
C TRP A 465 23.98 -2.84 -8.20
N ASP A 466 23.76 -3.59 -9.30
CA ASP A 466 23.97 -3.11 -10.70
C ASP A 466 23.06 -1.89 -11.06
N THR A 467 22.40 -1.34 -10.05
CA THR A 467 21.36 -0.29 -10.01
C THR A 467 21.90 1.12 -9.91
N ALA A 468 23.20 1.30 -9.69
CA ALA A 468 23.82 2.61 -9.53
C ALA A 468 24.30 3.23 -10.85
N ALA A 469 23.98 2.60 -12.00
CA ALA A 469 24.40 3.13 -13.29
C ALA A 469 23.91 4.58 -13.49
N PRO A 470 24.71 5.46 -14.11
CA PRO A 470 24.35 6.85 -14.39
C PRO A 470 23.06 7.03 -15.17
N ASP A 471 22.63 6.03 -15.94
CA ASP A 471 21.33 6.07 -16.61
C ASP A 471 20.15 5.92 -15.64
N TRP A 472 20.31 5.15 -14.56
CA TRP A 472 19.32 5.05 -13.48
C TRP A 472 19.28 6.31 -12.62
N GLN A 473 20.38 7.09 -12.57
CA GLN A 473 20.43 8.41 -11.92
C GLN A 473 19.53 9.45 -12.60
N LYS A 474 18.87 9.10 -13.72
CA LYS A 474 17.83 9.92 -14.34
C LYS A 474 16.46 9.39 -13.93
N GLU A 475 15.51 10.30 -13.73
CA GLU A 475 14.13 9.90 -13.45
C GLU A 475 13.48 9.32 -14.71
N PRO A 476 12.70 8.22 -14.60
CA PRO A 476 12.01 7.63 -15.74
C PRO A 476 10.98 8.59 -16.34
N THR A 477 10.77 8.48 -17.65
CA THR A 477 9.80 9.26 -18.42
C THR A 477 9.09 8.37 -19.42
N THR A 478 7.89 8.77 -19.84
CA THR A 478 7.10 8.07 -20.86
C THR A 478 6.50 9.08 -21.84
N VAL A 479 6.12 8.60 -23.02
CA VAL A 479 5.34 9.34 -24.03
C VAL A 479 3.90 8.83 -24.12
N ILE A 480 3.57 7.75 -23.40
CA ILE A 480 2.23 7.15 -23.43
C ILE A 480 1.35 7.84 -22.39
N LEU A 481 0.39 8.64 -22.87
CA LEU A 481 -0.59 9.32 -22.05
C LEU A 481 -1.85 8.47 -21.97
N PHE A 482 -2.25 8.12 -20.74
CA PHE A 482 -3.50 7.43 -20.47
C PHE A 482 -4.63 8.42 -20.18
N ARG A 483 -5.86 8.02 -20.49
CA ARG A 483 -7.08 8.79 -20.18
C ARG A 483 -7.28 9.05 -18.68
N ALA A 484 -6.75 8.15 -17.85
CA ALA A 484 -6.82 8.20 -16.40
C ALA A 484 -5.62 7.47 -15.80
N VAL A 485 -5.28 7.80 -14.55
CA VAL A 485 -4.14 7.22 -13.82
C VAL A 485 -4.54 6.79 -12.41
N GLY A 486 -4.01 5.69 -11.92
CA GLY A 486 -4.30 5.15 -10.59
C GLY A 486 -3.03 4.76 -9.83
N PRO A 487 -3.16 4.26 -8.59
CA PRO A 487 -2.03 3.76 -7.80
C PRO A 487 -1.20 2.70 -8.54
N ASP A 488 -1.85 1.86 -9.34
CA ASP A 488 -1.22 0.76 -10.09
C ASP A 488 -0.26 1.24 -11.20
N PHE A 489 -0.31 2.53 -11.56
CA PHE A 489 0.65 3.14 -12.48
C PHE A 489 1.98 3.50 -11.82
N ILE A 490 2.08 3.34 -10.51
CA ILE A 490 3.34 3.49 -9.77
C ILE A 490 3.89 2.11 -9.53
N ASP A 491 4.86 1.71 -10.35
CA ASP A 491 5.48 0.39 -10.30
C ASP A 491 6.98 0.48 -9.99
N HIS A 492 7.61 -0.65 -9.68
CA HIS A 492 9.03 -0.75 -9.28
C HIS A 492 10.02 -0.71 -10.44
N GLY A 493 9.56 -0.64 -11.69
CA GLY A 493 10.38 -0.87 -12.87
C GLY A 493 10.84 -2.33 -12.94
N ASN A 494 10.78 -2.97 -14.12
CA ASN A 494 11.09 -4.39 -14.28
C ASN A 494 12.60 -4.76 -14.13
N THR A 495 13.46 -3.81 -13.78
CA THR A 495 14.91 -4.01 -13.63
C THR A 495 15.42 -3.09 -12.53
N GLY A 496 16.18 -3.65 -11.58
CA GLY A 496 16.51 -3.03 -10.28
C GLY A 496 16.83 -1.53 -10.30
N GLY A 497 16.42 -0.83 -9.24
CA GLY A 497 16.50 0.64 -9.13
C GLY A 497 17.51 1.18 -8.12
N LEU A 498 17.81 2.49 -8.24
CA LEU A 498 18.84 3.21 -7.47
C LEU A 498 18.79 3.01 -5.94
N TYR A 499 17.59 2.88 -5.39
CA TYR A 499 17.36 2.90 -3.95
C TYR A 499 17.25 1.47 -3.43
N GLN A 500 18.40 0.83 -3.28
CA GLN A 500 18.49 -0.55 -2.84
C GLN A 500 17.63 -1.50 -3.69
N GLY A 501 17.79 -1.47 -5.02
CA GLY A 501 17.08 -2.40 -5.90
C GLY A 501 15.71 -1.89 -6.34
N THR A 502 15.25 -0.75 -5.81
CA THR A 502 13.92 -0.20 -6.10
C THR A 502 14.02 1.22 -6.67
N GLN A 503 13.16 1.53 -7.63
CA GLN A 503 12.95 2.90 -8.13
C GLN A 503 11.48 3.03 -8.52
N PRO A 504 10.68 3.79 -7.77
CA PRO A 504 9.28 4.00 -8.14
C PRO A 504 9.22 4.77 -9.47
N ASP A 505 8.57 4.20 -10.48
CA ASP A 505 8.27 4.89 -11.73
C ASP A 505 6.93 5.62 -11.62
N VAL A 506 6.98 6.95 -11.65
CA VAL A 506 5.79 7.83 -11.64
C VAL A 506 5.62 8.56 -12.97
N SER A 507 6.32 8.13 -14.02
CA SER A 507 6.38 8.82 -15.32
C SER A 507 5.01 9.03 -15.95
N THR A 508 4.16 8.01 -15.92
CA THR A 508 2.78 8.09 -16.45
C THR A 508 1.94 9.11 -15.69
N VAL A 509 2.06 9.15 -14.36
CA VAL A 509 1.34 10.12 -13.51
C VAL A 509 1.86 11.53 -13.78
N ASN A 510 3.18 11.71 -13.93
CA ASN A 510 3.79 12.99 -14.27
C ASN A 510 3.35 13.48 -15.66
N LEU A 511 3.33 12.62 -16.67
CA LEU A 511 2.86 12.98 -18.01
C LEU A 511 1.38 13.40 -17.96
N PHE A 512 0.54 12.61 -17.28
CA PHE A 512 -0.87 12.93 -17.06
C PHE A 512 -1.05 14.29 -16.35
N MET A 513 -0.20 14.62 -15.38
CA MET A 513 -0.20 15.93 -14.71
C MET A 513 0.24 17.09 -15.60
N CYS A 514 1.03 16.85 -16.66
CA CYS A 514 1.61 17.90 -17.50
C CYS A 514 0.85 18.13 -18.82
N CYS A 515 0.26 17.10 -19.42
CA CYS A 515 -0.40 17.17 -20.74
C CYS A 515 -1.63 18.11 -20.78
N SER A 516 -1.97 18.64 -21.94
CA SER A 516 -3.18 19.46 -22.09
C SER A 516 -4.45 18.64 -21.86
N GLU A 517 -5.56 19.28 -21.48
CA GLU A 517 -6.86 18.61 -21.40
C GLU A 517 -7.30 18.05 -22.75
N GLU A 518 -6.91 18.70 -23.85
CA GLU A 518 -7.19 18.23 -25.21
C GLU A 518 -6.58 16.84 -25.45
N PHE A 519 -5.33 16.63 -25.06
CA PHE A 519 -4.66 15.34 -25.27
C PHE A 519 -5.25 14.25 -24.38
N ILE A 520 -5.67 14.58 -23.15
CA ILE A 520 -6.38 13.60 -22.32
C ILE A 520 -7.73 13.23 -22.93
N ARG A 521 -8.47 14.20 -23.49
CA ARG A 521 -9.73 13.92 -24.20
C ARG A 521 -9.50 13.05 -25.44
N LYS A 522 -8.40 13.24 -26.16
CA LYS A 522 -8.00 12.33 -27.24
C LYS A 522 -7.77 10.91 -26.71
N ALA A 523 -7.06 10.76 -25.59
CA ALA A 523 -6.89 9.47 -24.92
C ALA A 523 -8.22 8.85 -24.44
N GLU A 524 -9.19 9.66 -24.02
CA GLU A 524 -10.54 9.20 -23.65
C GLU A 524 -11.32 8.63 -24.84
N LEU A 525 -11.08 9.17 -26.05
CA LEU A 525 -11.73 8.76 -27.30
C LEU A 525 -10.99 7.61 -28.01
N ASP A 526 -9.74 7.35 -27.65
CA ASP A 526 -8.96 6.23 -28.17
C ASP A 526 -9.50 4.87 -27.70
N GLU A 527 -9.40 3.85 -28.55
CA GLU A 527 -9.90 2.50 -28.30
C GLU A 527 -9.22 1.83 -27.08
N TYR A 528 -7.93 2.09 -26.88
CA TYR A 528 -7.12 1.53 -25.81
C TYR A 528 -7.11 2.42 -24.56
N GLY A 529 -7.73 3.61 -24.63
CA GLY A 529 -7.72 4.58 -23.54
C GLY A 529 -6.36 5.26 -23.34
N SER A 530 -5.51 5.27 -24.37
CA SER A 530 -4.15 5.83 -24.30
C SER A 530 -3.66 6.31 -25.66
N ILE A 531 -2.83 7.35 -25.69
CA ILE A 531 -2.20 7.86 -26.91
C ILE A 531 -0.70 8.01 -26.73
N ASP A 532 0.05 7.99 -27.82
CA ASP A 532 1.43 8.47 -27.86
C ASP A 532 1.41 9.98 -28.14
N VAL A 533 1.85 10.78 -27.16
CA VAL A 533 1.77 12.24 -27.26
C VAL A 533 2.66 12.82 -28.36
N ILE A 534 3.69 12.10 -28.81
CA ILE A 534 4.59 12.58 -29.86
C ILE A 534 3.94 12.45 -31.23
N ASN A 535 3.31 11.30 -31.50
CA ASN A 535 2.60 11.05 -32.75
C ASN A 535 1.42 12.03 -32.96
N GLU A 536 0.87 12.59 -31.88
CA GLU A 536 -0.21 13.58 -31.91
C GLU A 536 0.23 15.02 -32.16
N VAL A 537 1.54 15.30 -32.09
CA VAL A 537 2.12 16.63 -32.33
C VAL A 537 2.71 16.75 -33.73
N GLU A 538 3.00 15.63 -34.39
CA GLU A 538 3.52 15.63 -35.76
C GLU A 538 2.42 16.11 -36.74
N PRO A 539 2.67 17.19 -37.51
CA PRO A 539 1.74 17.61 -38.56
C PRO A 539 1.74 16.58 -39.70
N GLU A 540 0.55 16.17 -40.14
CA GLU A 540 0.34 15.41 -41.39
C GLU A 540 0.98 16.05 -42.63
#